data_AF-A0A2V5PDN8-F1
#
_entry.id   AF-A0A2V5PDN8-F1
#
_cell.length_a   1.000
_cell.length_b   1.000
_cell.length_c   1.000
_cell.angle_alpha   90.00
_cell.angle_beta   90.00
_cell.angle_gamma   90.00
#
_symmetry.space_group_name_H-M   'P 1'
#
loop_
_entity.id
_entity.type
_entity.pdbx_description
1 polymer ?
#
loop_
_entity_poly.entity_id
_entity_poly.type
_entity_poly.pdbx_seq_one_letter_code
_entity_poly.pdbx_strand_id
1 'polypeptide(L)' 'MPDEKKEAMSMNELLKNSSLYREFQAEREEILKHKWIESEKAGRDIGFERALTDWIIKHRSQWRKSRHSGAGR' A
#
# COMPACT_ATOMS: atom_id res chain seq x y z
N MET A 1 -14.57 -19.91 -29.45
CA MET A 1 -15.21 -19.38 -28.24
C MET A 1 -14.41 -18.17 -27.74
N PRO A 2 -14.84 -16.93 -28.01
CA PRO A 2 -14.11 -15.70 -27.64
C PRO A 2 -14.57 -15.03 -26.33
N ASP A 3 -15.68 -15.46 -25.73
CA ASP A 3 -16.31 -14.79 -24.57
C ASP A 3 -15.55 -14.94 -23.23
N GLU A 4 -14.83 -16.05 -23.01
CA GLU A 4 -14.12 -16.31 -21.75
C GLU A 4 -12.97 -15.31 -21.47
N LYS A 5 -12.32 -14.80 -22.51
CA LYS A 5 -11.20 -13.85 -22.34
C LYS A 5 -11.66 -12.45 -21.94
N LYS A 6 -12.89 -12.06 -22.29
CA LYS A 6 -13.42 -10.72 -22.05
C LYS A 6 -13.91 -10.57 -20.60
N GLU A 7 -14.44 -11.64 -20.02
CA GLU A 7 -14.82 -11.67 -18.59
C GLU A 7 -13.60 -11.69 -17.66
N ALA A 8 -12.54 -12.45 -17.99
CA ALA A 8 -11.31 -12.47 -17.20
C ALA A 8 -10.57 -11.11 -17.16
N MET A 9 -10.58 -10.37 -18.28
CA MET A 9 -10.04 -8.99 -18.32
C MET A 9 -10.89 -8.02 -17.49
N SER A 10 -12.22 -8.13 -17.54
CA SER A 10 -13.15 -7.31 -16.74
C SER A 10 -12.99 -7.55 -15.24
N MET A 11 -12.84 -8.80 -14.81
CA MET A 11 -12.62 -9.16 -13.40
C MET A 11 -11.27 -8.62 -12.88
N ASN A 12 -10.21 -8.70 -13.69
CA ASN A 12 -8.90 -8.16 -13.32
C ASN A 12 -8.91 -6.63 -13.24
N GLU A 13 -9.65 -5.94 -14.10
CA GLU A 13 -9.88 -4.49 -14.03
C GLU A 13 -10.72 -4.12 -12.79
N LEU A 14 -11.76 -4.90 -12.46
CA LEU A 14 -12.60 -4.68 -11.29
C LEU A 14 -11.82 -4.87 -9.97
N LEU A 15 -10.96 -5.90 -9.91
CA LEU A 15 -10.11 -6.21 -8.76
C LEU A 15 -9.01 -5.14 -8.56
N LYS A 16 -8.48 -4.61 -9.66
CA LYS A 16 -7.54 -3.48 -9.66
C LYS A 16 -8.19 -2.18 -9.18
N ASN A 17 -9.43 -1.91 -9.57
CA ASN A 17 -10.15 -0.69 -9.20
C ASN A 17 -10.70 -0.70 -7.76
N SER A 18 -10.94 -1.87 -7.15
CA SER A 18 -11.66 -1.95 -5.86
C SER A 18 -10.77 -2.23 -4.64
N SER A 19 -9.91 -3.25 -4.71
CA SER A 19 -9.10 -3.67 -3.56
C SER A 19 -7.66 -3.21 -3.70
N LEU A 20 -7.03 -3.44 -4.86
CA LEU A 20 -5.61 -3.16 -5.05
C LEU A 20 -5.29 -1.66 -5.01
N TYR A 21 -6.10 -0.83 -5.66
CA TYR A 21 -5.93 0.63 -5.59
C TYR A 21 -6.14 1.18 -4.17
N ARG A 22 -7.07 0.60 -3.41
CA ARG A 22 -7.33 0.97 -2.02
C ARG A 22 -6.19 0.52 -1.10
N GLU A 23 -5.59 -0.64 -1.36
CA GLU A 23 -4.36 -1.10 -0.68
C GLU A 23 -3.19 -0.15 -0.96
N PHE A 24 -3.00 0.24 -2.22
CA PHE A 24 -1.95 1.17 -2.61
C PHE A 24 -2.11 2.54 -1.96
N GLN A 25 -3.34 3.08 -1.93
CA GLN A 25 -3.61 4.34 -1.22
C GLN A 25 -3.28 4.23 0.27
N ALA A 26 -3.71 3.15 0.93
CA ALA A 26 -3.41 2.94 2.34
C ALA A 26 -1.90 2.77 2.61
N GLU A 27 -1.16 2.10 1.70
CA GLU A 27 0.30 1.97 1.79
C GLU A 27 0.95 3.35 1.69
N ARG A 28 0.51 4.17 0.73
CA ARG A 28 1.00 5.53 0.53
C ARG A 28 0.70 6.45 1.73
N GLU A 29 -0.48 6.35 2.32
CA GLU A 29 -0.83 7.10 3.54
C GLU A 29 0.06 6.71 4.72
N GLU A 30 0.39 5.42 4.87
CA GLU A 30 1.28 4.95 5.92
C GLU A 30 2.71 5.49 5.75
N ILE A 31 3.21 5.51 4.51
CA ILE A 31 4.52 6.11 4.18
C ILE A 31 4.52 7.61 4.48
N LEU A 32 3.44 8.33 4.16
CA LEU A 32 3.32 9.76 4.44
C LEU A 32 3.28 10.06 5.95
N LYS A 33 2.59 9.22 6.73
CA LYS A 33 2.61 9.31 8.20
C LYS A 33 4.00 9.04 8.76
N HIS A 34 4.69 8.01 8.27
CA HIS A 34 6.07 7.71 8.66
C HIS A 34 7.01 8.87 8.36
N LYS A 35 6.90 9.44 7.15
CA LYS A 35 7.64 10.64 6.75
C LYS A 35 7.41 11.77 7.75
N TRP A 36 6.16 12.07 8.09
CA TRP A 36 5.86 13.15 9.02
C TRP A 36 6.50 12.92 10.39
N ILE A 37 6.31 11.73 10.98
CA ILE A 37 6.86 11.39 12.30
C ILE A 37 8.39 11.48 12.31
N GLU A 38 9.05 10.97 11.29
CA GLU A 38 10.52 11.00 11.21
C GLU A 38 11.05 12.39 10.91
N SER A 39 10.33 13.21 10.14
CA SER A 39 10.66 14.62 9.93
C SER A 39 10.53 15.44 11.21
N GLU A 40 9.48 15.21 12.01
CA GLU A 40 9.32 15.83 13.33
C GLU A 40 10.46 15.44 14.28
N LYS A 41 10.82 14.15 14.32
CA LYS A 41 11.95 13.67 15.15
C LYS A 41 13.30 14.24 14.69
N ALA A 42 13.50 14.40 13.38
CA ALA A 42 14.73 14.93 12.82
C ALA A 42 14.82 16.47 12.91
N GLY A 43 13.73 17.16 13.23
CA GLY A 43 13.62 18.62 13.20
C GLY A 43 13.78 19.21 11.79
N ARG A 44 13.64 18.38 10.74
CA ARG A 44 13.74 18.78 9.33
C ARG A 44 13.04 17.76 8.44
N ASP A 45 12.62 18.17 7.25
CA ASP A 45 12.07 17.21 6.29
C ASP A 45 13.14 16.18 5.86
N ILE A 46 12.89 14.91 6.14
CA ILE A 46 13.78 13.81 5.72
C ILE A 46 13.62 13.46 4.24
N GLY A 47 12.56 13.93 3.58
CA GLY A 47 12.24 13.65 2.19
C GLY A 47 11.49 12.33 1.99
N PHE A 48 10.76 12.24 0.88
CA PHE A 48 9.88 11.10 0.61
C PHE A 48 10.64 9.80 0.37
N GLU A 49 11.73 9.84 -0.42
CA GLU A 49 12.50 8.63 -0.76
C GLU A 49 13.16 7.98 0.47
N ARG A 50 13.67 8.81 1.38
CA ARG A 50 14.24 8.34 2.65
C ARG A 50 13.18 7.69 3.52
N ALA A 51 12.03 8.36 3.69
CA ALA A 51 10.92 7.83 4.47
C ALA A 51 10.37 6.53 3.87
N LEU A 52 10.24 6.47 2.54
CA LEU A 52 9.79 5.29 1.81
C LEU A 52 10.73 4.10 2.03
N THR A 53 12.04 4.31 1.86
CA THR A 53 13.03 3.25 2.03
C THR A 53 13.03 2.72 3.46
N ASP A 54 13.01 3.62 4.45
CA ASP A 54 12.98 3.26 5.86
C ASP A 54 11.69 2.49 6.23
N TRP A 55 10.55 2.96 5.74
CA TRP A 55 9.24 2.34 5.95
C TRP A 55 9.16 0.93 5.32
N ILE A 56 9.69 0.76 4.10
CA ILE A 56 9.73 -0.54 3.41
C ILE A 56 10.53 -1.56 4.24
N ILE A 57 11.66 -1.15 4.80
CA ILE A 57 12.55 -2.03 5.56
C ILE A 57 11.95 -2.40 6.92
N LYS A 58 11.39 -1.42 7.64
CA LYS A 58 11.01 -1.60 9.06
C LYS A 58 9.54 -1.95 9.28
N HIS A 59 8.62 -1.41 8.47
CA HIS A 59 7.19 -1.40 8.76
C HIS A 59 6.37 -2.23 7.77
N ARG A 60 6.73 -2.24 6.49
CA ARG A 60 5.92 -2.85 5.42
C ARG A 60 5.56 -4.31 5.64
N SER A 61 6.50 -5.11 6.14
CA SER A 61 6.30 -6.54 6.38
C SER A 61 5.22 -6.80 7.45
N GLN A 62 5.22 -6.02 8.53
CA GLN A 62 4.21 -6.09 9.59
C GLN A 62 2.87 -5.51 9.14
N TRP A 63 2.90 -4.37 8.44
CA TRP A 63 1.70 -3.74 7.91
C TRP A 63 0.91 -4.66 6.97
N ARG A 64 1.60 -5.35 6.04
CA ARG A 64 0.96 -6.36 5.19
C ARG A 64 0.39 -7.52 5.98
N LYS A 65 1.10 -8.03 7.00
CA LYS A 65 0.59 -9.12 7.86
C LYS A 65 -0.68 -8.70 8.59
N SER A 66 -0.71 -7.53 9.21
CA SER A 66 -1.90 -7.01 9.90
C SER A 66 -3.11 -6.88 8.99
N ARG A 67 -2.90 -6.54 7.72
CA ARG A 67 -3.95 -6.41 6.70
C ARG A 67 -4.47 -7.77 6.20
N HIS A 68 -3.59 -8.75 5.98
CA HIS A 68 -3.99 -10.09 5.53
C HIS A 68 -4.60 -10.93 6.67
N SER A 69 -4.20 -10.69 7.92
CA SER A 69 -4.79 -11.34 9.10
C SER A 69 -6.19 -10.80 9.46
N GLY A 70 -6.62 -9.68 8.85
CA GLY A 70 -7.95 -9.11 9.02
C GLY A 70 -9.00 -9.61 8.02
N ALA A 71 -8.60 -10.38 6.99
CA ALA A 71 -9.50 -10.89 5.95
C ALA A 71 -10.15 -12.25 6.31
N GLY A 72 -10.06 -12.67 7.58
CA GLY A 72 -10.55 -13.96 8.07
C GLY A 72 -11.21 -13.90 9.44
N ARG A 73 -11.93 -12.82 9.75
CA ARG A 73 -12.93 -12.80 10.83
C ARG A 73 -14.29 -12.42 10.28
#